data_AF-A0A2E3Q045-F1
#
_entry.id   AF-A0A2E3Q045-F1
#
_cell.length_a   1.000
_cell.length_b   1.000
_cell.length_c   1.000
_cell.angle_alpha   90.00
_cell.angle_beta   90.00
_cell.angle_gamma   90.00
#
_symmetry.space_group_name_H-M   'P 1'
#
loop_
_entity.id
_entity.type
_entity.pdbx_description
1 polymer ?
#
loop_
_entity_poly.entity_id
_entity_poly.type
_entity_poly.pdbx_seq_one_letter_code
_entity_poly.pdbx_strand_id
1 'polypeptide(L)'
;MDRIHAHRRNALLRRDGRRGFTLIEAALATVIVGTGVLAIVLAQQTFHRQNDWAQQSAVAMRLAGEIREMAINLPRHDPVTGVEFWGPEAEEPDLVDWDDVDDLDGAVFSADIGNGPINALRETLPGFEGWRQRAVVVNVDPFDLNTTVPDGTSDMLRVTVFVEYQGADDLEPSEITRLTWIQPR
;
A
#
# COMPACT_ATOMS: atom_id res chain seq x y z
N MET A 1 6.30 97.36 16.04
CA MET A 1 7.04 96.17 16.48
C MET A 1 6.06 95.42 17.38
N ASP A 2 5.51 94.26 17.04
CA ASP A 2 6.19 93.08 16.52
C ASP A 2 5.20 92.12 15.84
N ARG A 3 5.68 91.38 14.83
CA ARG A 3 4.96 90.39 14.03
C ARG A 3 5.04 89.03 14.74
N ILE A 4 3.92 88.31 14.92
CA ILE A 4 3.97 86.84 15.02
C ILE A 4 2.87 86.19 14.17
N HIS A 5 3.31 85.81 12.97
CA HIS A 5 2.94 84.68 12.13
C HIS A 5 1.74 83.81 12.52
N ALA A 6 0.61 84.02 11.85
CA ALA A 6 -0.41 83.01 11.67
C ALA A 6 0.09 81.96 10.65
N HIS A 7 0.56 80.81 11.12
CA HIS A 7 0.79 79.65 10.26
C HIS A 7 -0.55 79.06 9.79
N ARG A 8 -0.97 79.42 8.57
CA ARG A 8 -1.94 78.65 7.81
C ARG A 8 -1.34 77.28 7.49
N ARG A 9 -1.66 76.27 8.30
CA ARG A 9 -1.47 74.87 7.93
C ARG A 9 -2.46 74.58 6.80
N ASN A 10 -1.98 74.61 5.56
CA ASN A 10 -2.72 74.04 4.42
C ASN A 10 -2.83 72.54 4.66
N ALA A 11 -3.92 72.11 5.27
CA ALA A 11 -4.36 70.73 5.19
C ALA A 11 -4.71 70.48 3.72
N LEU A 12 -3.75 69.93 2.98
CA LEU A 12 -4.03 69.30 1.69
C LEU A 12 -4.98 68.15 1.98
N LEU A 13 -6.28 68.41 1.85
CA LEU A 13 -7.29 67.39 1.68
C LEU A 13 -6.94 66.64 0.40
N ARG A 14 -6.07 65.62 0.52
CA ARG A 14 -6.01 64.55 -0.46
C ARG A 14 -7.41 63.98 -0.51
N ARG A 15 -8.15 64.33 -1.56
CA ARG A 15 -9.23 63.49 -2.03
C ARG A 15 -8.58 62.17 -2.39
N ASP A 16 -8.61 61.22 -1.47
CA ASP A 16 -8.59 59.81 -1.81
C ASP A 16 -9.87 59.54 -2.60
N GLY A 17 -9.82 59.90 -3.89
CA GLY A 17 -10.84 59.56 -4.84
C GLY A 17 -10.94 58.04 -4.82
N ARG A 18 -12.11 57.53 -4.47
CA ARG A 18 -12.43 56.10 -4.57
C ARG A 18 -12.11 55.66 -6.00
N ARG A 19 -10.94 55.04 -6.19
CA ARG A 19 -10.56 54.43 -7.46
C ARG A 19 -11.28 53.09 -7.51
N GLY A 20 -12.24 52.96 -8.42
CA GLY A 20 -12.82 51.66 -8.75
C GLY A 20 -11.80 50.80 -9.49
N PHE A 21 -12.06 49.49 -9.52
CA PHE A 21 -11.27 48.54 -10.30
C PHE A 21 -11.40 48.82 -11.80
N THR A 22 -10.29 48.72 -12.52
CA THR A 22 -10.32 48.74 -13.99
C THR A 22 -10.77 47.38 -14.53
N LEU A 23 -11.29 47.34 -15.77
CA LEU A 23 -11.65 46.07 -16.40
C LEU A 23 -10.45 45.11 -16.53
N ILE A 24 -9.25 45.63 -16.77
CA ILE A 24 -8.04 44.80 -16.86
C ILE A 24 -7.60 44.27 -15.49
N GLU A 25 -7.77 45.04 -14.42
CA GLU A 25 -7.47 44.61 -13.05
C GLU A 25 -8.47 43.56 -12.56
N ALA A 26 -9.76 43.75 -12.85
CA ALA A 26 -10.79 42.75 -12.59
C ALA A 26 -10.53 41.46 -13.39
N ALA A 27 -10.14 41.57 -14.68
CA ALA A 27 -9.81 40.42 -15.51
C ALA A 27 -8.53 39.70 -15.02
N LEU A 28 -7.50 40.42 -14.58
CA LEU A 28 -6.30 39.81 -14.01
C LEU A 28 -6.61 39.15 -12.68
N ALA A 29 -7.41 39.78 -11.82
CA ALA A 29 -7.82 39.22 -10.53
C ALA A 29 -8.63 37.94 -10.71
N THR A 30 -9.58 37.89 -11.65
CA THR A 30 -10.33 36.67 -11.94
C THR A 30 -9.44 35.57 -12.50
N VAL A 31 -8.44 35.90 -13.33
CA VAL A 31 -7.45 34.92 -13.80
C VAL A 31 -6.62 34.38 -12.63
N ILE A 32 -6.06 35.24 -11.78
CA ILE A 32 -5.22 34.82 -10.64
C ILE A 32 -6.00 33.95 -9.66
N VAL A 33 -7.19 34.39 -9.26
CA VAL A 33 -8.04 33.63 -8.34
C VAL A 33 -8.53 32.33 -9.00
N GLY A 34 -8.90 32.38 -10.28
CA GLY A 34 -9.33 31.20 -11.04
C GLY A 34 -8.25 30.13 -11.12
N THR A 35 -7.01 30.51 -11.44
CA THR A 35 -5.88 29.56 -11.48
C THR A 35 -5.53 29.03 -10.10
N GLY A 36 -5.63 29.87 -9.06
CA GLY A 36 -5.38 29.46 -7.67
C GLY A 36 -6.39 28.42 -7.19
N VAL A 37 -7.69 28.64 -7.44
CA VAL A 37 -8.75 27.68 -7.09
C VAL A 37 -8.59 26.38 -7.86
N LEU A 38 -8.30 26.43 -9.16
CA LEU A 38 -8.07 25.22 -9.97
C LEU A 38 -6.90 24.39 -9.42
N ALA A 39 -5.79 25.04 -9.05
CA ALA A 39 -4.63 24.35 -8.48
C ALA A 39 -4.98 23.64 -7.16
N ILE A 40 -5.77 24.27 -6.29
CA ILE A 40 -6.20 23.67 -5.01
C ILE A 40 -7.07 22.43 -5.25
N VAL A 41 -8.03 22.51 -6.18
CA VAL A 41 -8.91 21.37 -6.49
C VAL A 41 -8.10 20.18 -7.02
N LEU A 42 -7.14 20.43 -7.93
CA LEU A 42 -6.26 19.39 -8.46
C LEU A 42 -5.38 18.76 -7.36
N ALA A 43 -4.89 19.57 -6.42
CA ALA A 43 -4.12 19.09 -5.28
C ALA A 43 -4.98 18.19 -4.38
N GLN A 44 -6.20 18.61 -4.03
CA GLN A 44 -7.14 17.81 -3.23
C GLN A 44 -7.46 16.46 -3.87
N GLN A 45 -7.75 16.44 -5.17
CA GLN A 45 -7.99 15.20 -5.91
C GLN A 45 -6.80 14.25 -5.88
N THR A 46 -5.58 14.78 -5.90
CA THR A 46 -4.36 13.99 -5.83
C THR A 46 -4.14 13.46 -4.41
N PHE A 47 -4.38 14.28 -3.39
CA PHE A 47 -4.27 13.86 -2.00
C PHE A 47 -5.28 12.77 -1.63
N HIS A 48 -6.52 12.85 -2.10
CA HIS A 48 -7.50 11.78 -1.87
C HIS A 48 -7.02 10.45 -2.48
N ARG A 49 -6.63 10.45 -3.76
CA ARG A 49 -6.09 9.25 -4.42
C ARG A 49 -4.85 8.67 -3.73
N GLN A 50 -3.94 9.53 -3.28
CA GLN A 50 -2.75 9.09 -2.55
C GLN A 50 -3.09 8.52 -1.17
N ASN A 51 -4.07 9.10 -0.48
CA ASN A 51 -4.51 8.60 0.81
C ASN A 51 -5.18 7.22 0.68
N ASP A 52 -6.04 7.04 -0.33
CA ASP A 52 -6.71 5.77 -0.59
C ASP A 52 -5.69 4.67 -0.90
N TRP A 53 -4.70 4.98 -1.76
CA TRP A 53 -3.59 4.06 -2.04
C TRP A 53 -2.76 3.74 -0.80
N ALA A 54 -2.48 4.73 0.04
CA ALA A 54 -1.71 4.54 1.28
C ALA A 54 -2.46 3.64 2.28
N GLN A 55 -3.78 3.80 2.40
CA GLN A 55 -4.62 2.95 3.24
C GLN A 55 -4.63 1.50 2.73
N GLN A 56 -4.85 1.30 1.43
CA GLN A 56 -4.80 -0.03 0.82
C GLN A 56 -3.42 -0.68 0.99
N SER A 57 -2.34 0.05 0.73
CA SER A 57 -0.96 -0.44 0.91
C SER A 57 -0.67 -0.85 2.36
N ALA A 58 -1.18 -0.11 3.34
CA ALA A 58 -0.99 -0.44 4.75
C ALA A 58 -1.73 -1.73 5.13
N VAL A 59 -2.97 -1.91 4.65
CA VAL A 59 -3.73 -3.16 4.83
C VAL A 59 -3.01 -4.32 4.16
N ALA A 60 -2.56 -4.13 2.92
CA ALA A 60 -1.86 -5.15 2.15
C ALA A 60 -0.56 -5.60 2.82
N MET A 61 0.23 -4.65 3.34
CA MET A 61 1.46 -4.95 4.08
C MET A 61 1.18 -5.73 5.37
N ARG A 62 0.11 -5.38 6.09
CA ARG A 62 -0.32 -6.16 7.26
C ARG A 62 -0.65 -7.59 6.87
N LEU A 63 -1.49 -7.80 5.86
CA LEU A 63 -1.87 -9.13 5.37
C LEU A 63 -0.66 -9.96 4.93
N ALA A 64 0.30 -9.36 4.23
CA ALA A 64 1.53 -10.06 3.85
C ALA A 64 2.35 -10.45 5.10
N GLY A 65 2.38 -9.56 6.10
CA GLY A 65 3.01 -9.80 7.39
C GLY A 65 2.39 -10.97 8.15
N GLU A 66 1.05 -11.13 8.14
CA GLU A 66 0.38 -12.25 8.80
C GLU A 66 0.91 -13.61 8.32
N ILE A 67 1.09 -13.79 7.00
CA ILE A 67 1.65 -15.02 6.43
C ILE A 67 3.10 -15.22 6.87
N ARG A 68 3.90 -14.15 6.91
CA ARG A 68 5.28 -14.23 7.38
C ARG A 68 5.37 -14.61 8.86
N GLU A 69 4.52 -14.02 9.70
CA GLU A 69 4.46 -14.33 11.14
C GLU A 69 3.97 -15.76 11.38
N MET A 70 3.05 -16.27 10.56
CA MET A 70 2.66 -17.69 10.57
C MET A 70 3.83 -18.60 10.26
N ALA A 71 4.58 -18.30 9.20
CA ALA A 71 5.68 -19.12 8.69
C ALA A 71 6.96 -19.06 9.56
N ILE A 72 7.10 -18.08 10.45
CA ILE A 72 8.38 -17.83 11.14
C ILE A 72 8.80 -18.99 12.06
N ASN A 73 7.84 -19.73 12.60
CA ASN A 73 8.08 -20.84 13.52
C ASN A 73 7.89 -22.20 12.86
N LEU A 74 7.57 -22.24 11.56
CA LEU A 74 7.42 -23.49 10.85
C LEU A 74 8.81 -24.00 10.41
N PRO A 75 9.07 -25.30 10.52
CA PRO A 75 10.17 -25.92 9.80
C PRO A 75 10.05 -25.64 8.30
N ARG A 76 11.17 -25.72 7.59
CA ARG A 76 11.19 -25.46 6.15
C ARG A 76 10.57 -26.58 5.31
N HIS A 77 10.60 -27.80 5.85
CA HIS A 77 10.21 -29.09 5.28
C HIS A 77 9.71 -29.94 6.42
N ASP A 78 8.77 -30.83 6.10
CA ASP A 78 8.19 -31.75 7.05
C ASP A 78 9.29 -32.57 7.77
N PRO A 79 9.25 -32.67 9.11
CA PRO A 79 10.28 -33.39 9.87
C PRO A 79 10.33 -34.91 9.64
N VAL A 80 9.28 -35.50 9.05
CA VAL A 80 9.04 -36.93 8.85
C VAL A 80 9.37 -37.35 7.40
N THR A 81 8.79 -36.68 6.41
CA THR A 81 8.92 -36.95 4.97
C THR A 81 10.07 -36.16 4.32
N GLY A 82 10.46 -35.02 4.90
CA GLY A 82 11.58 -34.23 4.44
C GLY A 82 11.33 -33.57 3.09
N VAL A 83 12.11 -33.97 2.07
CA VAL A 83 12.06 -33.36 0.73
C VAL A 83 11.39 -34.26 -0.31
N GLU A 84 10.69 -35.31 0.16
CA GLU A 84 9.98 -36.24 -0.72
C GLU A 84 8.74 -35.59 -1.37
N PHE A 85 8.16 -34.61 -0.68
CA PHE A 85 7.04 -33.81 -1.13
C PHE A 85 7.44 -32.33 -1.23
N TRP A 86 6.68 -31.59 -2.02
CA TRP A 86 6.81 -30.15 -2.14
C TRP A 86 5.41 -29.56 -2.17
N GLY A 87 5.09 -28.79 -1.14
CA GLY A 87 3.71 -28.42 -0.86
C GLY A 87 2.96 -29.51 -0.07
N PRO A 88 1.65 -29.27 0.20
CA PRO A 88 0.90 -30.04 1.16
C PRO A 88 0.86 -31.53 0.88
N GLU A 89 1.08 -32.31 1.92
CA GLU A 89 1.14 -33.75 1.84
C GLU A 89 -0.26 -34.38 1.74
N ALA A 90 -0.33 -35.66 1.37
CA ALA A 90 -1.61 -36.36 1.22
C ALA A 90 -2.40 -36.48 2.55
N GLU A 91 -1.72 -36.39 3.69
CA GLU A 91 -2.29 -36.44 5.04
C GLU A 91 -2.63 -35.05 5.60
N GLU A 92 -2.37 -33.98 4.84
CA GLU A 92 -2.53 -32.57 5.25
C GLU A 92 -3.52 -31.81 4.34
N PRO A 93 -4.81 -32.21 4.32
CA PRO A 93 -5.78 -31.65 3.39
C PRO A 93 -6.15 -30.20 3.70
N ASP A 94 -5.96 -29.76 4.94
CA ASP A 94 -6.42 -28.47 5.44
C ASP A 94 -5.26 -27.64 6.00
N LEU A 95 -5.42 -26.31 5.96
CA LEU A 95 -4.44 -25.34 6.46
C LEU A 95 -3.99 -25.58 7.91
N VAL A 96 -4.83 -26.21 8.73
CA VAL A 96 -4.49 -26.53 10.14
C VAL A 96 -3.47 -27.66 10.24
N ASP A 97 -3.40 -28.52 9.23
CA ASP A 97 -2.51 -29.67 9.19
C ASP A 97 -1.13 -29.28 8.67
N TRP A 98 -1.05 -28.31 7.75
CA TRP A 98 0.20 -27.81 7.15
C TRP A 98 1.21 -27.46 8.23
N ASP A 99 2.31 -28.18 8.35
CA ASP A 99 3.22 -28.01 9.46
C ASP A 99 4.55 -27.36 9.07
N ASP A 100 4.79 -27.14 7.78
CA ASP A 100 6.03 -26.57 7.26
C ASP A 100 5.83 -25.33 6.36
N VAL A 101 6.93 -24.83 5.78
CA VAL A 101 6.90 -23.64 4.93
C VAL A 101 6.62 -24.00 3.47
N ASP A 102 7.02 -25.17 2.97
CA ASP A 102 6.78 -25.50 1.56
C ASP A 102 5.33 -25.84 1.25
N ASP A 103 4.53 -26.22 2.26
CA ASP A 103 3.07 -26.28 2.20
C ASP A 103 2.41 -25.00 1.67
N LEU A 104 3.06 -23.86 1.88
CA LEU A 104 2.57 -22.58 1.40
C LEU A 104 2.82 -22.35 -0.09
N ASP A 105 3.56 -23.22 -0.80
CA ASP A 105 3.80 -23.02 -2.22
C ASP A 105 2.52 -23.11 -3.04
N GLY A 106 2.28 -22.07 -3.85
CA GLY A 106 1.06 -21.94 -4.63
C GLY A 106 -0.21 -21.69 -3.82
N ALA A 107 -0.13 -21.59 -2.48
CA ALA A 107 -1.29 -21.36 -1.63
C ALA A 107 -1.97 -20.03 -1.94
N VAL A 108 -3.30 -20.05 -2.00
CA VAL A 108 -4.14 -18.89 -2.28
C VAL A 108 -5.21 -18.77 -1.21
N PHE A 109 -5.28 -17.62 -0.56
CA PHE A 109 -6.21 -17.28 0.51
C PHE A 109 -7.05 -16.08 0.07
N SER A 110 -8.34 -16.29 -0.23
CA SER A 110 -9.23 -15.24 -0.74
C SER A 110 -10.66 -15.46 -0.27
N ALA A 111 -11.34 -14.36 0.04
CA ALA A 111 -12.74 -14.38 0.45
C ALA A 111 -13.64 -14.97 -0.65
N ASP A 112 -13.27 -14.77 -1.92
CA ASP A 112 -14.08 -15.15 -3.08
C ASP A 112 -14.17 -16.68 -3.27
N ILE A 113 -13.13 -17.41 -2.85
CA ILE A 113 -13.09 -18.88 -2.86
C ILE A 113 -13.47 -19.48 -1.49
N GLY A 114 -13.87 -18.64 -0.54
CA GLY A 114 -14.38 -19.07 0.77
C GLY A 114 -13.33 -19.54 1.77
N ASN A 115 -12.03 -19.48 1.44
CA ASN A 115 -10.95 -19.79 2.38
C ASN A 115 -10.31 -18.53 2.99
N GLY A 116 -10.71 -17.33 2.52
CA GLY A 116 -10.46 -16.01 3.11
C GLY A 116 -8.98 -15.61 3.18
N PRO A 117 -8.61 -14.32 3.16
CA PRO A 117 -7.32 -13.92 3.70
C PRO A 117 -7.23 -14.37 5.16
N ILE A 118 -6.07 -14.84 5.58
CA ILE A 118 -5.84 -15.41 6.91
C ILE A 118 -4.92 -14.53 7.75
N ASN A 119 -5.07 -14.64 9.06
CA ASN A 119 -4.12 -14.10 10.03
C ASN A 119 -3.00 -15.11 10.36
N ALA A 120 -2.04 -14.70 11.18
CA ALA A 120 -0.94 -15.57 11.60
C ALA A 120 -1.36 -16.81 12.41
N LEU A 121 -2.61 -16.84 12.92
CA LEU A 121 -3.20 -17.96 13.65
C LEU A 121 -3.97 -18.93 12.74
N ARG A 122 -3.86 -18.79 11.41
CA ARG A 122 -4.60 -19.57 10.40
C ARG A 122 -6.11 -19.35 10.42
N GLU A 123 -6.56 -18.25 11.03
CA GLU A 123 -7.97 -17.89 11.06
C GLU A 123 -8.32 -16.99 9.87
N THR A 124 -9.45 -17.28 9.22
CA THR A 124 -9.98 -16.44 8.15
C THR A 124 -10.42 -15.08 8.69
N LEU A 125 -10.03 -14.02 8.01
CA LEU A 125 -10.39 -12.64 8.37
C LEU A 125 -11.72 -12.24 7.69
N PRO A 126 -12.79 -11.96 8.47
CA PRO A 126 -14.05 -11.48 7.90
C PRO A 126 -13.96 -10.02 7.43
N GLY A 127 -14.73 -9.64 6.41
CA GLY A 127 -14.78 -8.27 5.89
C GLY A 127 -13.61 -7.89 5.00
N PHE A 128 -12.93 -8.88 4.42
CA PHE A 128 -11.82 -8.72 3.47
C PHE A 128 -12.22 -9.16 2.06
N GLU A 129 -13.47 -8.89 1.66
CA GLU A 129 -13.93 -9.15 0.30
C GLU A 129 -13.04 -8.43 -0.73
N GLY A 130 -12.74 -9.12 -1.83
CA GLY A 130 -11.81 -8.64 -2.87
C GLY A 130 -10.32 -8.72 -2.49
N TRP A 131 -9.96 -9.02 -1.25
CA TRP A 131 -8.56 -9.24 -0.87
C TRP A 131 -8.13 -10.69 -1.09
N ARG A 132 -6.88 -10.86 -1.51
CA ARG A 132 -6.25 -12.16 -1.74
C ARG A 132 -4.80 -12.15 -1.27
N GLN A 133 -4.38 -13.16 -0.52
CA GLN A 133 -2.97 -13.49 -0.30
C GLN A 133 -2.62 -14.69 -1.20
N ARG A 134 -1.47 -14.63 -1.87
CA ARG A 134 -0.92 -15.74 -2.64
C ARG A 134 0.53 -15.93 -2.26
N ALA A 135 0.87 -17.11 -1.75
CA ALA A 135 2.23 -17.47 -1.41
C ALA A 135 2.87 -18.25 -2.57
N VAL A 136 4.17 -18.02 -2.74
CA VAL A 136 5.04 -18.76 -3.63
C VAL A 136 6.30 -19.04 -2.84
N VAL A 137 6.68 -20.31 -2.77
CA VAL A 137 7.86 -20.78 -2.04
C VAL A 137 8.75 -21.44 -3.07
N VAL A 138 10.04 -21.09 -3.06
CA VAL A 138 11.01 -21.69 -3.98
C VAL A 138 12.32 -21.95 -3.25
N ASN A 139 13.00 -23.03 -3.61
CA ASN A 139 14.38 -23.22 -3.22
C ASN A 139 15.30 -22.23 -3.95
N VAL A 140 16.27 -21.68 -3.22
CA VAL A 140 17.29 -20.78 -3.79
C VAL A 140 18.71 -21.26 -3.47
N ASP A 141 19.67 -20.91 -4.33
CA ASP A 141 21.08 -21.21 -4.10
C ASP A 141 21.59 -20.49 -2.84
N PRO A 142 22.21 -21.19 -1.86
CA PRO A 142 22.74 -20.56 -0.65
C PRO A 142 23.85 -19.54 -0.89
N PHE A 143 24.53 -19.63 -2.03
CA PHE A 143 25.62 -18.73 -2.44
C PHE A 143 25.16 -17.65 -3.42
N ASP A 144 24.00 -17.83 -4.06
CA ASP A 144 23.33 -16.81 -4.86
C ASP A 144 21.80 -16.86 -4.65
N LEU A 145 21.34 -16.05 -3.70
CA LEU A 145 19.92 -16.02 -3.32
C LEU A 145 18.99 -15.69 -4.48
N ASN A 146 19.47 -15.11 -5.60
CA ASN A 146 18.67 -14.78 -6.77
C ASN A 146 18.45 -15.94 -7.74
N THR A 147 19.22 -17.01 -7.57
CA THR A 147 19.11 -18.21 -8.40
C THR A 147 18.15 -19.18 -7.73
N THR A 148 17.01 -19.42 -8.37
CA THR A 148 16.11 -20.52 -8.01
C THR A 148 16.74 -21.85 -8.42
N VAL A 149 16.69 -22.82 -7.52
CA VAL A 149 17.13 -24.20 -7.77
C VAL A 149 15.92 -25.13 -7.65
N PRO A 150 15.99 -26.37 -8.15
CA PRO A 150 14.85 -27.28 -8.08
C PRO A 150 14.40 -27.53 -6.64
N ASP A 151 13.12 -27.84 -6.49
CA ASP A 151 12.48 -28.13 -5.22
C ASP A 151 13.17 -29.30 -4.48
N GLY A 152 13.30 -29.18 -3.17
CA GLY A 152 14.01 -30.12 -2.29
C GLY A 152 15.54 -30.12 -2.41
N THR A 153 16.14 -29.29 -3.27
CA THR A 153 17.61 -29.35 -3.53
C THR A 153 18.45 -28.37 -2.70
N SER A 154 17.82 -27.47 -1.96
CA SER A 154 18.51 -26.47 -1.14
C SER A 154 17.93 -26.39 0.27
N ASP A 155 18.79 -25.97 1.19
CA ASP A 155 18.43 -25.69 2.57
C ASP A 155 17.88 -24.26 2.77
N MET A 156 17.85 -23.45 1.71
CA MET A 156 17.33 -22.08 1.73
C MET A 156 16.07 -21.95 0.88
N LEU A 157 15.05 -21.34 1.48
CA LEU A 157 13.80 -21.00 0.82
C LEU A 157 13.68 -19.49 0.66
N ARG A 158 13.11 -19.08 -0.46
CA ARG A 158 12.57 -17.75 -0.65
C ARG A 158 11.06 -17.86 -0.66
N VAL A 159 10.43 -17.14 0.26
CA VAL A 159 8.98 -17.03 0.31
C VAL A 159 8.60 -15.66 -0.22
N THR A 160 7.68 -15.63 -1.18
CA THR A 160 7.07 -14.41 -1.70
C THR A 160 5.56 -14.47 -1.50
N VAL A 161 5.04 -13.52 -0.72
CA VAL A 161 3.61 -13.32 -0.53
C VAL A 161 3.17 -12.13 -1.34
N PHE A 162 2.31 -12.37 -2.32
CA PHE A 162 1.62 -11.36 -3.09
C PHE A 162 0.30 -11.05 -2.39
N VAL A 163 0.01 -9.77 -2.20
CA VAL A 163 -1.31 -9.33 -1.73
C VAL A 163 -1.97 -8.53 -2.82
N GLU A 164 -3.10 -9.06 -3.26
CA GLU A 164 -3.86 -8.57 -4.40
C GLU A 164 -5.21 -8.04 -3.89
N TYR A 165 -5.72 -7.01 -4.55
CA TYR A 165 -7.05 -6.46 -4.30
C TYR A 165 -7.83 -6.33 -5.61
N GLN A 166 -9.09 -6.77 -5.58
CA GLN A 166 -10.06 -6.60 -6.64
C GLN A 166 -11.24 -5.77 -6.10
N GLY A 167 -11.41 -4.56 -6.62
CA GLY A 167 -12.60 -3.76 -6.38
C GLY A 167 -13.82 -4.35 -7.08
N ALA A 168 -15.01 -3.93 -6.67
CA ALA A 168 -16.28 -4.44 -7.22
C ALA A 168 -16.44 -4.22 -8.74
N ASP A 169 -15.80 -3.18 -9.28
CA ASP A 169 -15.83 -2.83 -10.71
C ASP A 169 -14.60 -3.32 -11.48
N ASP A 170 -13.63 -3.94 -10.79
CA ASP A 170 -12.39 -4.42 -11.41
C ASP A 170 -12.62 -5.79 -12.05
N LEU A 171 -12.14 -5.94 -13.29
CA LEU A 171 -12.26 -7.22 -14.03
C LEU A 171 -11.32 -8.30 -13.48
N GLU A 172 -10.18 -7.89 -12.95
CA GLU A 172 -9.12 -8.77 -12.44
C GLU A 172 -8.48 -8.15 -11.19
N PRO A 173 -7.98 -8.97 -10.26
CA PRO A 173 -7.26 -8.49 -9.09
C PRO A 173 -5.96 -7.80 -9.48
N SER A 174 -5.63 -6.72 -8.77
CA SER A 174 -4.36 -5.98 -8.93
C SER A 174 -3.43 -6.22 -7.74
N GLU A 175 -2.14 -6.39 -8.01
CA GLU A 175 -1.14 -6.48 -6.94
C GLU A 175 -0.99 -5.11 -6.25
N ILE A 176 -1.25 -5.08 -4.94
CA ILE A 176 -1.06 -3.88 -4.11
C ILE A 176 0.33 -3.88 -3.49
N THR A 177 0.77 -5.03 -3.00
CA THR A 177 2.12 -5.20 -2.45
C THR A 177 2.61 -6.63 -2.59
N ARG A 178 3.92 -6.80 -2.44
CA ARG A 178 4.56 -8.10 -2.23
C ARG A 178 5.55 -8.02 -1.08
N LEU A 179 5.57 -9.05 -0.26
CA LEU A 179 6.57 -9.27 0.77
C LEU A 179 7.43 -10.45 0.37
N THR A 180 8.75 -10.30 0.41
CA THR A 180 9.69 -11.39 0.13
C THR A 180 10.70 -11.48 1.25
N TRP A 181 10.93 -12.70 1.73
CA TRP A 181 11.99 -12.97 2.68
C TRP A 181 12.68 -14.29 2.35
N ILE A 182 13.85 -14.47 2.94
CA ILE A 182 14.56 -15.73 2.95
C ILE A 182 14.25 -16.40 4.28
N GLN A 183 13.85 -17.66 4.23
CA GLN A 183 13.74 -18.52 5.39
C GLN A 183 15.07 -19.28 5.52
N PRO A 184 15.96 -18.90 6.46
CA PRO A 184 17.14 -19.68 6.77
C PRO A 184 16.78 -20.92 7.60
N ARG A 185 17.76 -21.83 7.70
CA ARG A 185 17.69 -23.03 8.54
C ARG A 185 17.34 -22.73 10.00
#